data_AF-A0A9E4NPB3-F1
#
_entry.id   AF-A0A9E4NPB3-F1
#
_cell.length_a   1.000
_cell.length_b   1.000
_cell.length_c   1.000
_cell.angle_alpha   90.00
_cell.angle_beta   90.00
_cell.angle_gamma   90.00
#
_symmetry.space_group_name_H-M   'P 1'
#
loop_
_entity.id
_entity.type
_entity.pdbx_description
1 polymer ?
#
loop_
_entity_poly.entity_id
_entity_poly.type
_entity_poly.pdbx_seq_one_letter_code
_entity_poly.pdbx_strand_id
1 'polypeptide(L)'
;MILLLIITMLSVTAMRNTNFETKIAVNHQFKELSFRAAENALAIVTGPELDSTNLDIPSTIGNTAHNVDFFESHPDGTPIDPTLAEQPPMSVDVDLLYEDKIDPKEGRGNMLFSGHQLDIITHLFQADAVGTVGESGTRTHNRMQVALIRQ
;
A
#
# COMPACT_ATOMS: atom_id res chain seq x y z
N MET A 1 55.74 -12.52 0.97
CA MET A 1 54.92 -11.28 0.91
C MET A 1 53.83 -11.32 -0.15
N ILE A 2 54.08 -11.77 -1.40
CA ILE A 2 53.08 -11.80 -2.49
C ILE A 2 51.81 -12.59 -2.10
N LEU A 3 51.96 -13.74 -1.43
CA LEU A 3 50.84 -14.60 -1.05
C LEU A 3 49.90 -13.94 -0.02
N LEU A 4 50.46 -13.14 0.91
CA LEU A 4 49.69 -12.37 1.88
C LEU A 4 48.88 -11.26 1.19
N LEU A 5 49.45 -10.63 0.16
CA LEU A 5 48.82 -9.56 -0.62
C LEU A 5 47.65 -10.09 -1.46
N ILE A 6 47.80 -11.30 -2.01
CA ILE A 6 46.71 -11.98 -2.73
C ILE A 6 45.56 -12.31 -1.77
N ILE A 7 45.85 -12.88 -0.59
CA ILE A 7 44.83 -13.21 0.41
C ILE A 7 44.09 -11.96 0.88
N THR A 8 44.80 -10.86 1.18
CA THR A 8 44.16 -9.62 1.63
C THR A 8 43.30 -8.98 0.53
N MET A 9 43.75 -8.97 -0.73
CA MET A 9 42.92 -8.51 -1.85
C MET A 9 41.67 -9.37 -2.04
N LEU A 10 41.80 -10.70 -1.96
CA LEU A 10 40.65 -11.60 -2.07
C LEU A 10 39.63 -11.34 -0.95
N SER A 11 40.11 -11.21 0.29
CA SER A 11 39.25 -10.95 1.46
C SER A 11 38.53 -9.60 1.37
N VAL A 12 39.21 -8.54 0.93
CA VAL A 12 38.58 -7.22 0.74
C VAL A 12 37.56 -7.26 -0.39
N THR A 13 37.85 -8.01 -1.46
CA THR A 13 36.93 -8.17 -2.59
C THR A 13 35.69 -8.95 -2.18
N ALA A 14 35.86 -10.06 -1.43
CA ALA A 14 34.75 -10.84 -0.87
C ALA A 14 33.88 -10.00 0.08
N MET A 15 34.49 -9.26 1.00
CA MET A 15 33.77 -8.40 1.94
C MET A 15 32.97 -7.30 1.24
N ARG A 16 33.53 -6.68 0.19
CA ARG A 16 32.82 -5.69 -0.62
C ARG A 16 31.63 -6.30 -1.35
N ASN A 17 31.80 -7.51 -1.90
CA ASN A 17 30.71 -8.21 -2.58
C ASN A 17 29.58 -8.56 -1.62
N THR A 18 29.88 -9.12 -0.45
CA THR A 18 28.87 -9.41 0.58
C THR A 18 28.13 -8.15 1.02
N ASN A 19 28.83 -7.03 1.27
CA ASN A 19 28.17 -5.78 1.64
C ASN A 19 27.20 -5.27 0.56
N PHE A 20 27.53 -5.48 -0.72
CA PHE A 20 26.66 -5.10 -1.82
C PHE A 20 25.42 -6.01 -1.91
N GLU A 21 25.61 -7.32 -1.80
CA GLU A 21 24.54 -8.31 -1.77
C GLU A 21 23.58 -8.05 -0.59
N THR A 22 24.11 -7.76 0.60
CA THR A 22 23.29 -7.41 1.78
C THR A 22 22.46 -6.17 1.53
N LYS A 23 23.03 -5.10 0.95
CA LYS A 23 22.27 -3.88 0.63
C LYS A 23 21.15 -4.15 -0.37
N ILE A 24 21.39 -4.99 -1.37
CA ILE A 24 20.35 -5.39 -2.33
C ILE A 24 19.25 -6.18 -1.63
N ALA A 25 19.61 -7.16 -0.81
CA ALA A 25 18.65 -7.99 -0.11
C ALA A 25 17.75 -7.17 0.83
N VAL A 26 18.35 -6.26 1.61
CA VAL A 26 17.61 -5.34 2.50
C VAL A 26 16.68 -4.43 1.71
N ASN A 27 17.16 -3.85 0.60
CA ASN A 27 16.31 -3.01 -0.26
C ASN A 27 15.16 -3.80 -0.88
N HIS A 28 15.39 -5.05 -1.28
CA HIS A 28 14.33 -5.92 -1.80
C HIS A 28 13.28 -6.21 -0.72
N GLN A 29 13.73 -6.53 0.49
CA GLN A 29 12.84 -6.74 1.64
C GLN A 29 12.01 -5.50 1.95
N PHE A 30 12.59 -4.29 1.95
CA PHE A 30 11.84 -3.06 2.16
C PHE A 30 10.80 -2.81 1.07
N LYS A 31 11.11 -3.10 -0.19
CA LYS A 31 10.13 -3.00 -1.28
C LYS A 31 8.97 -3.95 -1.07
N GLU A 32 9.26 -5.20 -0.72
CA GLU A 32 8.23 -6.20 -0.44
C GLU A 32 7.34 -5.81 0.74
N LEU A 33 7.92 -5.32 1.84
CA LEU A 33 7.17 -4.84 2.99
C LEU A 33 6.27 -3.65 2.64
N SER A 34 6.80 -2.66 1.92
CA SER A 34 6.02 -1.49 1.48
C SER A 34 4.85 -1.89 0.57
N PHE A 35 5.04 -2.89 -0.29
CA PHE A 35 4.01 -3.41 -1.17
C PHE A 35 2.92 -4.14 -0.39
N ARG A 36 3.31 -5.04 0.52
CA ARG A 36 2.37 -5.76 1.39
C ARG A 36 1.56 -4.80 2.26
N ALA A 37 2.18 -3.74 2.76
CA ALA A 37 1.49 -2.71 3.54
C ALA A 37 0.42 -2.00 2.69
N ALA A 38 0.77 -1.55 1.48
CA ALA A 38 -0.18 -0.91 0.56
C ALA A 38 -1.31 -1.87 0.12
N GLU A 39 -1.02 -3.14 -0.15
CA GLU A 39 -2.04 -4.14 -0.48
C GLU A 39 -2.97 -4.43 0.69
N ASN A 40 -2.46 -4.54 1.91
CA ASN A 40 -3.28 -4.77 3.08
C ASN A 40 -4.24 -3.59 3.32
N ALA A 41 -3.76 -2.36 3.17
CA ALA A 41 -4.63 -1.18 3.25
C ALA A 41 -5.76 -1.21 2.20
N LEU A 42 -5.45 -1.56 0.95
CA LEU A 42 -6.45 -1.73 -0.10
C LEU A 42 -7.44 -2.88 0.20
N ALA A 43 -6.97 -3.97 0.80
CA ALA A 43 -7.81 -5.08 1.23
C ALA A 43 -8.77 -4.66 2.36
N ILE A 44 -8.32 -3.81 3.29
CA ILE A 44 -9.17 -3.22 4.33
C ILE A 44 -10.21 -2.29 3.70
N VAL A 45 -9.80 -1.40 2.78
CA VAL A 45 -10.69 -0.46 2.07
C VAL A 45 -11.78 -1.18 1.28
N THR A 46 -11.51 -2.37 0.74
CA THR A 46 -12.48 -3.18 0.00
C THR A 46 -13.16 -4.26 0.82
N GLY A 47 -12.74 -4.43 2.07
CA GLY A 47 -13.21 -5.49 2.95
C GLY A 47 -14.57 -5.20 3.59
N PRO A 48 -15.29 -6.24 4.04
CA PRO A 48 -16.56 -6.07 4.75
C PRO A 48 -16.39 -5.49 6.17
N GLU A 49 -15.16 -5.51 6.70
CA GLU A 49 -14.81 -5.00 8.04
C GLU A 49 -14.45 -3.52 8.05
N LEU A 50 -14.68 -2.81 6.94
CA LEU A 50 -14.39 -1.39 6.84
C LEU A 50 -15.21 -0.60 7.86
N ASP A 51 -14.57 -0.19 8.95
CA ASP A 51 -15.13 0.75 9.90
C ASP A 51 -14.97 2.18 9.35
N SER A 52 -16.10 2.82 9.02
CA SER A 52 -16.16 4.19 8.50
C SER A 52 -15.58 5.25 9.44
N THR A 53 -15.24 4.87 10.68
CA THR A 53 -14.68 5.77 11.68
C THR A 53 -13.23 6.15 11.40
N ASN A 54 -12.48 5.31 10.67
CA ASN A 54 -11.06 5.52 10.34
C ASN A 54 -10.80 5.82 8.87
N LEU A 55 -11.87 5.97 8.06
CA LEU A 55 -11.77 6.25 6.64
C LEU A 55 -12.71 7.39 6.27
N ASP A 56 -12.14 8.54 5.93
CA ASP A 56 -12.86 9.64 5.31
C ASP A 56 -13.24 9.26 3.88
N ILE A 57 -14.55 9.22 3.62
CA ILE A 57 -15.12 8.91 2.31
C ILE A 57 -15.61 10.22 1.67
N PRO A 58 -15.08 10.62 0.51
CA PRO A 58 -15.54 11.82 -0.19
C PRO A 58 -16.99 11.68 -0.65
N SER A 59 -17.80 12.72 -0.42
CA SER A 59 -19.23 12.73 -0.80
C SER A 59 -19.53 13.45 -2.11
N THR A 60 -18.55 14.18 -2.66
CA THR A 60 -18.69 14.98 -3.88
C THR A 60 -17.79 14.42 -4.99
N ILE A 61 -18.36 14.21 -6.17
CA ILE A 61 -17.62 13.71 -7.34
C ILE A 61 -16.47 14.67 -7.67
N GLY A 62 -15.29 14.12 -7.92
CA GLY A 62 -14.04 14.85 -8.19
C GLY A 62 -13.26 15.24 -6.93
N ASN A 63 -13.80 15.01 -5.73
CA ASN A 63 -13.06 15.26 -4.49
C ASN A 63 -12.26 14.04 -4.06
N THR A 64 -11.09 14.32 -3.51
CA THR A 64 -10.22 13.32 -2.85
C THR A 64 -10.29 13.51 -1.34
N ALA A 65 -10.49 12.42 -0.60
CA ALA A 65 -10.23 12.36 0.83
C ALA A 65 -8.85 11.76 1.05
N HIS A 66 -8.06 12.39 1.92
CA HIS A 66 -6.70 11.97 2.25
C HIS A 66 -6.70 11.39 3.65
N ASN A 67 -6.43 10.09 3.77
CA ASN A 67 -6.36 9.37 5.03
C ASN A 67 -4.88 9.12 5.35
N VAL A 68 -4.29 10.07 6.06
CA VAL A 68 -2.89 9.99 6.50
C VAL A 68 -2.79 9.00 7.65
N ASP A 69 -1.73 8.20 7.66
CA ASP A 69 -1.48 7.17 8.69
C ASP A 69 -2.67 6.21 8.88
N PHE A 70 -3.34 5.86 7.77
CA PHE A 70 -4.46 4.91 7.74
C PHE A 70 -4.11 3.58 8.42
N PHE A 71 -2.84 3.17 8.31
CA PHE A 71 -2.28 2.08 9.09
C PHE A 71 -0.86 2.42 9.52
N GLU A 72 -0.53 2.17 10.78
CA GLU A 72 0.84 2.22 11.28
C GLU A 72 1.13 1.00 12.16
N SER A 73 2.25 0.34 11.87
CA SER A 73 2.68 -0.84 12.63
C SER A 73 3.32 -0.51 13.99
N HIS A 74 3.83 0.72 14.16
CA HIS A 74 4.54 1.18 15.36
C HIS A 74 4.16 2.63 15.76
N PRO A 75 2.87 2.93 16.01
CA PRO A 75 2.40 4.30 16.18
C PRO A 75 3.06 5.06 17.33
N ASP A 76 3.32 4.37 18.45
CA ASP A 76 4.00 4.95 19.61
C ASP A 76 5.46 4.45 19.74
N GLY A 77 6.04 3.95 18.64
CA GLY A 77 7.34 3.26 18.66
C GLY A 77 7.30 1.84 19.23
N THR A 78 6.11 1.36 19.65
CA THR A 78 5.87 -0.04 20.02
C THR A 78 5.06 -0.76 18.95
N PRO A 79 5.39 -2.00 18.60
CA PRO A 79 4.67 -2.76 17.60
C PRO A 79 3.22 -3.01 18.04
N ILE A 80 2.27 -2.82 17.12
CA ILE A 80 0.84 -3.13 17.34
C ILE A 80 0.60 -4.63 17.60
N ASP A 81 1.48 -5.49 17.06
CA ASP A 81 1.46 -6.94 17.22
C ASP A 81 2.88 -7.42 17.56
N PRO A 82 3.09 -8.26 18.60
CA PRO A 82 4.40 -8.83 18.93
C PRO A 82 5.14 -9.47 17.73
N THR A 83 4.42 -9.99 16.74
CA THR A 83 4.99 -10.58 15.52
C THR A 83 5.64 -9.56 14.59
N LEU A 84 5.32 -8.28 14.74
CA LEU A 84 5.91 -7.18 13.98
C LEU A 84 7.09 -6.51 14.69
N ALA A 85 7.43 -6.94 15.92
CA ALA A 85 8.48 -6.32 16.74
C ALA A 85 9.87 -6.33 16.09
N GLU A 86 10.16 -7.31 15.25
CA GLU A 86 11.44 -7.45 14.54
C GLU A 86 11.41 -6.79 13.15
N GLN A 87 10.26 -6.28 12.71
CA GLN A 87 10.12 -5.62 11.42
C GLN A 87 10.34 -4.12 11.56
N PRO A 88 10.92 -3.46 10.54
CA PRO A 88 10.98 -2.00 10.52
C PRO A 88 9.56 -1.42 10.57
N PRO A 89 9.38 -0.22 11.17
CA PRO A 89 8.11 0.48 11.16
C PRO A 89 7.57 0.63 9.73
N MET A 90 6.32 0.25 9.52
CA MET A 90 5.57 0.45 8.29
C MET A 90 4.42 1.42 8.57
N SER A 91 4.16 2.30 7.61
CA SER A 91 2.98 3.16 7.58
C SER A 91 2.36 3.16 6.18
N VAL A 92 1.06 3.43 6.11
CA VAL A 92 0.31 3.50 4.87
C VAL A 92 -0.63 4.69 4.88
N ASP A 93 -0.54 5.50 3.83
CA ASP A 93 -1.53 6.53 3.53
C ASP A 93 -2.53 6.01 2.49
N VAL A 94 -3.80 6.39 2.62
CA VAL A 94 -4.85 6.03 1.67
C VAL A 94 -5.57 7.28 1.17
N ASP A 95 -5.53 7.48 -0.14
CA ASP A 95 -6.29 8.49 -0.83
C ASP A 95 -7.50 7.86 -1.52
N LEU A 96 -8.67 8.44 -1.32
CA LEU A 96 -9.91 8.03 -1.98
C LEU A 96 -10.42 9.17 -2.84
N LEU A 97 -10.48 8.97 -4.15
CA LEU A 97 -11.09 9.88 -5.09
C LEU A 97 -12.50 9.39 -5.44
N TYR A 98 -13.51 10.24 -5.28
CA TYR A 98 -14.85 9.93 -5.77
C TYR A 98 -14.94 10.23 -7.27
N GLU A 99 -15.00 9.20 -8.11
CA GLU A 99 -14.92 9.36 -9.56
C GLU A 99 -16.27 9.58 -10.22
N ASP A 100 -17.28 8.78 -9.87
CA ASP A 100 -18.58 8.89 -10.52
C ASP A 100 -19.72 8.27 -9.70
N LYS A 101 -20.94 8.73 -10.00
CA LYS A 101 -22.19 8.12 -9.55
C LYS A 101 -22.92 7.56 -10.77
N ILE A 102 -23.12 6.26 -10.78
CA ILE A 102 -23.89 5.58 -11.82
C ILE A 102 -25.29 5.36 -11.27
N ASP A 103 -26.24 6.15 -11.76
CA ASP A 103 -27.66 5.96 -11.51
C ASP A 103 -28.32 5.41 -12.79
N PRO A 104 -28.89 4.19 -12.76
CA PRO A 104 -29.59 3.60 -13.90
C PRO A 104 -30.75 4.48 -14.39
N LYS A 105 -31.38 5.25 -13.49
CA LYS A 105 -32.54 6.10 -13.80
C LYS A 105 -32.16 7.41 -14.49
N GLU A 106 -30.91 7.84 -14.36
CA GLU A 106 -30.39 9.06 -15.01
C GLU A 106 -29.79 8.78 -16.40
N GLY A 107 -29.97 7.55 -16.94
CA GLY A 107 -29.49 7.19 -18.28
C GLY A 107 -27.97 6.94 -18.35
N ARG A 108 -27.29 6.87 -17.19
CA ARG A 108 -25.86 6.55 -17.07
C ARG A 108 -25.57 5.05 -16.85
N GLY A 109 -26.61 4.20 -16.82
CA GLY A 109 -26.54 2.77 -16.50
C GLY A 109 -25.89 1.85 -17.54
N ASN A 110 -24.94 2.32 -18.35
CA ASN A 110 -24.28 1.49 -19.38
C ASN A 110 -23.01 0.77 -18.88
N MET A 111 -22.65 0.91 -17.61
CA MET A 111 -21.50 0.20 -17.04
C MET A 111 -21.95 -1.18 -16.58
N LEU A 112 -21.46 -2.22 -17.27
CA LEU A 112 -21.78 -3.61 -16.97
C LEU A 112 -20.85 -4.12 -15.86
N PHE A 113 -21.43 -4.49 -14.72
CA PHE A 113 -20.70 -5.20 -13.67
C PHE A 113 -20.81 -6.69 -13.95
N SER A 114 -19.69 -7.35 -14.27
CA SER A 114 -19.67 -8.77 -14.64
C SER A 114 -20.63 -9.10 -15.80
N GLY A 115 -20.73 -8.21 -16.80
CA GLY A 115 -21.61 -8.38 -17.96
C GLY A 115 -23.10 -8.17 -17.71
N HIS A 116 -23.50 -7.78 -16.50
CA HIS A 116 -24.89 -7.55 -16.12
C HIS A 116 -25.12 -6.08 -15.76
N GLN A 117 -26.26 -5.55 -16.19
CA GLN A 117 -26.72 -4.23 -15.75
C GLN A 117 -27.42 -4.39 -14.40
N LEU A 118 -26.89 -3.72 -13.37
CA LEU A 118 -27.53 -3.66 -12.07
C LEU A 118 -28.46 -2.46 -12.04
N ASP A 119 -29.73 -2.65 -11.68
CA ASP A 119 -30.68 -1.55 -11.42
C ASP A 119 -30.45 -0.97 -10.01
N ILE A 120 -29.20 -0.62 -9.72
CA ILE A 120 -28.75 -0.19 -8.39
C ILE A 120 -27.82 1.02 -8.56
N ILE A 121 -27.93 1.99 -7.66
CA ILE A 121 -27.01 3.14 -7.64
C ILE A 121 -25.63 2.64 -7.24
N THR A 122 -24.65 2.89 -8.11
CA THR A 122 -23.26 2.49 -7.88
C THR A 122 -22.37 3.72 -7.75
N HIS A 123 -21.59 3.77 -6.68
CA HIS A 123 -20.62 4.83 -6.43
C HIS A 123 -19.23 4.30 -6.77
N LEU A 124 -18.52 4.98 -7.68
CA LEU A 124 -17.21 4.58 -8.15
C LEU A 124 -16.13 5.41 -7.46
N PHE A 125 -15.18 4.74 -6.83
CA PHE A 125 -14.05 5.36 -6.15
C PHE A 125 -12.74 4.83 -6.71
N GLN A 126 -11.72 5.67 -6.77
CA GLN A 126 -10.34 5.24 -6.94
C GLN A 126 -9.64 5.31 -5.58
N ALA A 127 -9.16 4.17 -5.11
CA ALA A 127 -8.37 4.03 -3.90
C ALA A 127 -6.89 3.94 -4.26
N ASP A 128 -6.11 4.89 -3.78
CA ASP A 128 -4.66 4.95 -3.92
C ASP A 128 -4.02 4.73 -2.55
N ALA A 129 -3.26 3.66 -2.38
CA ALA A 129 -2.54 3.34 -1.15
C ALA A 129 -1.03 3.54 -1.34
N VAL A 130 -0.41 4.31 -0.46
CA VAL A 130 1.03 4.57 -0.45
C VAL A 130 1.64 3.97 0.81
N GLY A 131 2.31 2.82 0.66
CA GLY A 131 3.03 2.17 1.75
C GLY A 131 4.47 2.64 1.86
N THR A 132 4.94 2.86 3.08
CA THR A 132 6.34 3.21 3.37
C THR A 132 6.93 2.37 4.50
N VAL A 133 8.27 2.27 4.53
CA VAL A 133 9.02 1.45 5.50
C VAL A 133 10.09 2.29 6.17
N GLY A 134 9.84 2.70 7.41
CA GLY A 134 10.72 3.46 8.29
C GLY A 134 11.35 4.65 7.59
N GLU A 135 12.64 4.89 7.87
CA GLU A 135 13.43 5.95 7.21
C GLU A 135 14.12 5.47 5.92
N SER A 136 13.77 4.29 5.39
CA SER A 136 14.49 3.70 4.25
C SER A 136 14.30 4.45 2.92
N GLY A 137 13.37 5.40 2.87
CA GLY A 137 12.95 6.11 1.65
C GLY A 137 12.19 5.21 0.65
N THR A 138 11.93 3.95 1.00
CA THR A 138 11.17 3.03 0.16
C THR A 138 9.69 3.39 0.22
N ARG A 139 9.10 3.66 -0.96
CA ARG A 139 7.69 3.96 -1.11
C ARG A 139 7.11 3.08 -2.22
N THR A 140 5.96 2.48 -1.95
CA THR A 140 5.20 1.74 -2.95
C THR A 140 3.81 2.33 -3.05
N HIS A 141 3.38 2.56 -4.29
CA HIS A 141 2.06 3.07 -4.62
C HIS A 141 1.25 1.96 -5.29
N ASN A 142 0.09 1.66 -4.75
CA ASN A 142 -0.87 0.74 -5.33
C ASN A 142 -2.20 1.46 -5.56
N ARG A 143 -2.82 1.23 -6.72
CA ARG A 143 -4.05 1.89 -7.16
C ARG A 143 -5.08 0.84 -7.51
N MET A 144 -6.28 1.00 -6.99
CA MET A 144 -7.42 0.14 -7.30
C MET A 144 -8.69 0.96 -7.49
N GLN A 145 -9.54 0.55 -8.42
CA GLN A 145 -10.86 1.12 -8.60
C GLN A 145 -11.88 0.24 -7.88
N VAL A 146 -12.72 0.86 -7.05
CA VAL A 146 -13.69 0.20 -6.18
C VAL A 146 -15.08 0.73 -6.51
N ALA A 147 -16.02 -0.18 -6.74
CA ALA A 147 -17.42 0.13 -6.96
C ALA A 147 -18.24 -0.26 -5.73
N LEU A 148 -18.80 0.73 -5.05
CA LEU A 148 -19.70 0.56 -3.91
C LEU A 148 -21.15 0.51 -4.44
N ILE A 149 -21.73 -0.68 -4.38
CA ILE A 149 -23.11 -0.94 -4.78
C ILE A 149 -24.01 -0.69 -3.57
N ARG A 150 -24.86 0.32 -3.62
CA ARG A 150 -25.82 0.62 -2.54
C ARG A 150 -27.22 0.19 -2.97
N GLN A 151 -27.69 -0.94 -2.42
CA GLN A 151 -29.07 -1.42 -2.57
C GLN A 151 -30.09 -0.46 -1.95
#